data_AF-A0A813DD39-F1
#
_entry.id   AF-A0A813DD39-F1
#
_cell.length_a   1.000
_cell.length_b   1.000
_cell.length_c   1.000
_cell.angle_alpha   90.00
_cell.angle_beta   90.00
_cell.angle_gamma   90.00
#
_symmetry.space_group_name_H-M   'P 1'
#
loop_
_entity.id
_entity.type
_entity.pdbx_description
1 polymer ?
#
loop_
_entity_poly.entity_id
_entity_poly.type
_entity_poly.pdbx_seq_one_letter_code
_entity_poly.pdbx_strand_id
1 'polypeptide(L)'
;MTSRDIEAFAAHWQLNEGSVEVLYSLGPEGQRRALESFAPKETTQNVDGLFRGFARSIQSSELCTSYVQEQGLDEGCHDALMQLDTNTREVVMGSFQPKPGTKSVSNLFMGFCRSIKEGGKGKGKPGGKGSSKAG
;
A
#
# COMPACT_ATOMS: atom_id res chain seq x y z
N MET A 1 -2.22 -11.39 -19.35
CA MET A 1 -2.55 -10.07 -19.91
C MET A 1 -1.65 -9.79 -21.10
N THR A 2 -2.17 -9.28 -22.20
CA THR A 2 -1.39 -8.91 -23.40
C THR A 2 -1.40 -7.40 -23.66
N SER A 3 -0.44 -6.88 -24.42
CA SER A 3 -0.44 -5.48 -24.89
C SER A 3 -1.75 -5.10 -25.58
N ARG A 4 -2.32 -6.05 -26.35
CA ARG A 4 -3.59 -5.86 -27.07
C ARG A 4 -4.78 -5.65 -26.14
N ASP A 5 -4.80 -6.29 -24.97
CA ASP A 5 -5.87 -6.12 -23.98
C ASP A 5 -5.82 -4.70 -23.40
N ILE A 6 -4.62 -4.21 -23.11
CA ILE A 6 -4.37 -2.85 -22.60
C ILE A 6 -4.75 -1.80 -23.65
N GLU A 7 -4.36 -2.01 -24.91
CA GLU A 7 -4.72 -1.13 -26.03
C GLU A 7 -6.23 -1.08 -26.26
N ALA A 8 -6.91 -2.23 -26.23
CA ALA A 8 -8.37 -2.30 -26.38
C ALA A 8 -9.09 -1.58 -25.23
N PHE A 9 -8.62 -1.76 -23.99
CA PHE A 9 -9.14 -1.05 -22.82
C PHE A 9 -8.92 0.46 -22.92
N ALA A 10 -7.72 0.89 -23.31
CA ALA A 10 -7.38 2.30 -23.49
C ALA A 10 -8.24 2.95 -24.58
N ALA A 11 -8.44 2.27 -25.71
CA ALA A 11 -9.31 2.74 -26.78
C ALA A 11 -10.78 2.82 -26.34
N HIS A 12 -11.26 1.82 -25.59
CA HIS A 12 -12.64 1.78 -25.09
C HIS A 12 -12.95 2.97 -24.17
N TRP A 13 -12.04 3.30 -23.25
CA TRP A 13 -12.19 4.41 -22.31
C TRP A 13 -11.58 5.73 -22.80
N GLN A 14 -11.06 5.76 -24.02
CA GLN A 14 -10.37 6.91 -24.61
C GLN A 14 -9.25 7.47 -23.73
N LEU A 15 -8.47 6.58 -23.10
CA LEU A 15 -7.35 6.95 -22.25
C LEU A 15 -6.22 7.54 -23.10
N ASN A 16 -5.61 8.62 -22.61
CA ASN A 16 -4.44 9.20 -23.23
C ASN A 16 -3.16 8.42 -22.90
N GLU A 17 -2.08 8.75 -23.60
CA GLU A 17 -0.77 8.10 -23.45
C GLU A 17 -0.28 8.07 -21.99
N GLY A 18 -0.36 9.19 -21.25
CA GLY A 18 0.07 9.22 -19.86
C GLY A 18 -0.77 8.36 -18.92
N SER A 19 -2.04 8.10 -19.23
CA SER A 19 -2.87 7.15 -18.47
C SER A 19 -2.50 5.71 -18.82
N VAL A 20 -2.19 5.44 -20.08
CA VAL A 20 -1.69 4.14 -20.54
C VAL A 20 -0.32 3.82 -19.92
N GLU A 21 0.59 4.79 -19.83
CA GLU A 21 1.88 4.64 -19.12
C GLU A 21 1.68 4.26 -17.66
N VAL A 22 0.72 4.89 -16.97
CA VAL A 22 0.39 4.54 -15.57
C VAL A 22 -0.13 3.11 -15.47
N LEU A 23 -0.96 2.65 -16.42
CA LEU A 23 -1.41 1.26 -16.47
C LEU A 23 -0.23 0.29 -16.65
N TYR A 24 0.70 0.60 -17.56
CA TYR A 24 1.91 -0.21 -17.75
C TYR A 24 2.84 -0.24 -16.53
N SER A 25 2.80 0.79 -15.69
CA SER A 25 3.60 0.84 -14.45
C SER A 25 3.09 -0.07 -13.33
N LEU A 26 1.86 -0.60 -13.44
CA LEU A 26 1.30 -1.55 -12.48
C LEU A 26 1.91 -2.95 -12.66
N GLY A 27 1.94 -3.74 -11.59
CA GLY A 27 2.27 -5.16 -11.68
C GLY A 27 1.23 -5.94 -12.51
N PRO A 28 1.50 -7.19 -12.93
CA PRO A 28 0.56 -7.98 -13.73
C PRO A 28 -0.83 -8.11 -13.08
N GLU A 29 -0.87 -8.26 -11.76
CA GLU A 29 -2.11 -8.33 -10.98
C GLU A 29 -2.81 -6.97 -10.89
N GLY A 30 -2.05 -5.89 -10.68
CA GLY A 30 -2.58 -4.53 -10.73
C GLY A 30 -3.17 -4.16 -12.10
N GLN A 31 -2.52 -4.54 -13.20
CA GLN A 31 -3.04 -4.39 -14.56
C GLN A 31 -4.36 -5.15 -14.72
N ARG A 32 -4.41 -6.41 -14.27
CA ARG A 32 -5.62 -7.25 -14.31
C ARG A 32 -6.78 -6.61 -13.57
N ARG A 33 -6.53 -6.19 -12.34
CA ARG A 33 -7.52 -5.48 -11.52
C ARG A 33 -7.97 -4.17 -12.17
N ALA A 34 -7.06 -3.44 -12.80
CA ALA A 34 -7.41 -2.19 -13.48
C ALA A 34 -8.41 -2.43 -14.63
N LEU A 35 -8.15 -3.43 -15.47
CA LEU A 35 -9.03 -3.79 -16.59
C LEU A 35 -10.39 -4.35 -16.14
N GLU A 36 -10.40 -5.16 -15.08
CA GLU A 36 -11.63 -5.81 -14.60
C GLU A 36 -12.54 -4.87 -13.78
N SER A 37 -11.96 -3.92 -13.05
CA SER A 37 -12.68 -3.15 -12.02
C SER A 37 -12.91 -1.68 -12.38
N PHE A 38 -12.22 -1.14 -13.39
CA PHE A 38 -12.44 0.24 -13.80
C PHE A 38 -13.72 0.37 -14.63
N ALA A 39 -14.77 0.89 -13.99
CA ALA A 39 -16.06 1.15 -14.59
C ALA A 39 -16.54 2.57 -14.21
N PRO A 40 -16.02 3.62 -14.85
CA PRO A 40 -16.45 4.99 -14.59
C PRO A 40 -17.93 5.16 -14.99
N LYS A 41 -18.63 6.08 -14.33
CA LYS A 41 -19.99 6.45 -14.72
C LYS A 41 -19.99 7.08 -16.11
N GLU A 42 -21.06 6.88 -16.88
CA GLU A 42 -21.20 7.45 -18.24
C GLU A 42 -21.06 8.98 -18.28
N THR A 43 -21.38 9.67 -17.18
CA THR A 43 -21.29 11.13 -17.08
C THR A 43 -19.89 11.63 -16.66
N THR A 44 -18.91 10.74 -16.49
CA THR A 44 -17.54 11.10 -16.08
C THR A 44 -16.89 12.00 -17.12
N GLN A 45 -16.61 13.26 -16.75
CA GLN A 45 -15.99 14.22 -17.66
C GLN A 45 -14.48 14.02 -17.80
N ASN A 46 -13.80 13.60 -16.72
CA ASN A 46 -12.36 13.41 -16.69
C ASN A 46 -12.00 11.95 -16.42
N VAL A 47 -12.13 11.12 -17.47
CA VAL A 47 -11.87 9.67 -17.38
C VAL A 47 -10.39 9.41 -17.08
N ASP A 48 -9.47 10.14 -17.71
CA ASP A 48 -8.03 10.02 -17.45
C ASP A 48 -7.67 10.32 -15.99
N GLY A 49 -8.18 11.43 -15.44
CA GLY A 49 -7.93 11.81 -14.05
C GLY A 49 -8.47 10.77 -13.07
N LEU A 50 -9.67 10.25 -13.35
CA LEU A 50 -10.27 9.18 -12.55
C LEU A 50 -9.48 7.88 -12.65
N PHE A 51 -9.07 7.50 -13.87
CA PHE A 51 -8.27 6.30 -14.11
C PHE A 51 -6.92 6.37 -13.42
N ARG A 52 -6.19 7.49 -13.55
CA ARG A 52 -4.90 7.68 -12.88
C ARG A 52 -5.03 7.63 -11.36
N GLY A 53 -6.09 8.22 -10.80
CA GLY A 53 -6.39 8.11 -9.37
C GLY A 53 -6.66 6.67 -8.94
N PHE A 54 -7.46 5.96 -9.73
CA PHE A 54 -7.77 4.54 -9.51
C PHE A 54 -6.51 3.65 -9.60
N ALA A 55 -5.70 3.80 -10.65
CA ALA A 55 -4.46 3.06 -10.81
C ALA A 55 -3.46 3.33 -9.68
N ARG A 56 -3.34 4.58 -9.21
CA ARG A 56 -2.53 4.91 -8.02
C ARG A 56 -3.02 4.18 -6.76
N SER A 57 -4.33 4.02 -6.60
CA SER A 57 -4.88 3.25 -5.47
C SER A 57 -4.51 1.77 -5.53
N ILE A 58 -4.50 1.18 -6.74
CA ILE A 58 -4.05 -0.19 -6.97
C ILE A 58 -2.56 -0.31 -6.63
N GLN A 59 -1.73 0.57 -7.19
CA GLN A 59 -0.30 0.59 -6.94
C GLN A 59 0.04 0.71 -5.45
N SER A 60 -0.66 1.60 -4.74
CA SER A 60 -0.47 1.77 -3.29
C SER A 60 -0.82 0.49 -2.51
N SER A 61 -1.86 -0.24 -2.93
CA SER A 61 -2.22 -1.54 -2.35
C SER A 61 -1.17 -2.62 -2.62
N GLU A 62 -0.62 -2.68 -3.84
CA GLU A 62 0.46 -3.62 -4.20
C GLU A 62 1.71 -3.36 -3.35
N LEU A 63 2.10 -2.08 -3.20
CA LEU A 63 3.23 -1.69 -2.36
C LEU A 63 3.03 -2.09 -0.89
N CYS A 64 1.84 -1.91 -0.31
CA CYS A 64 1.54 -2.39 1.04
C CYS A 64 1.65 -3.91 1.16
N THR A 65 1.15 -4.64 0.16
CA THR A 65 1.18 -6.11 0.15
C THR A 65 2.61 -6.62 0.16
N SER A 66 3.44 -6.15 -0.79
CA SER A 66 4.85 -6.54 -0.88
C SER A 66 5.61 -6.17 0.39
N TYR A 67 5.38 -4.97 0.93
CA TYR A 67 6.02 -4.53 2.17
C TYR A 67 5.69 -5.42 3.36
N VAL A 68 4.41 -5.77 3.54
CA VAL A 68 3.97 -6.67 4.62
C VAL A 68 4.65 -8.03 4.49
N GLN A 69 4.72 -8.56 3.28
CA GLN A 69 5.39 -9.83 3.00
C GLN A 69 6.90 -9.76 3.29
N GLU A 70 7.59 -8.73 2.81
CA GLU A 70 9.04 -8.54 2.98
C GLU A 70 9.44 -8.36 4.45
N GLN A 71 8.62 -7.65 5.23
CA GLN A 71 8.84 -7.45 6.66
C GLN A 71 8.42 -8.65 7.53
N GLY A 72 7.75 -9.65 6.93
CA GLY A 72 7.18 -10.78 7.68
C GLY A 72 6.06 -10.35 8.64
N LEU A 73 5.26 -9.38 8.21
CA LEU A 73 4.09 -8.88 8.94
C LEU A 73 2.84 -9.71 8.61
N ASP A 74 1.85 -9.66 9.50
CA ASP A 74 0.57 -10.35 9.30
C ASP A 74 -0.48 -9.49 8.59
N GLU A 75 -1.62 -10.10 8.27
CA GLU A 75 -2.76 -9.45 7.62
C GLU A 75 -3.31 -8.27 8.43
N GLY A 76 -3.28 -8.33 9.76
CA GLY A 76 -3.70 -7.22 10.61
C GLY A 76 -2.83 -5.96 10.41
N CYS A 77 -1.54 -6.14 10.12
CA CYS A 77 -0.64 -5.04 9.78
C CYS A 77 -0.94 -4.47 8.39
N HIS A 78 -1.30 -5.32 7.42
CA HIS A 78 -1.75 -4.87 6.10
C HIS A 78 -3.00 -3.99 6.21
N ASP A 79 -4.00 -4.44 6.95
CA ASP A 79 -5.22 -3.67 7.18
C ASP A 79 -4.94 -2.33 7.87
N ALA A 80 -4.05 -2.33 8.85
CA ALA A 80 -3.64 -1.11 9.54
C ALA A 80 -2.95 -0.11 8.60
N LEU A 81 -2.08 -0.57 7.68
CA LEU A 81 -1.46 0.25 6.63
C LEU A 81 -2.50 0.83 5.67
N MET A 82 -3.47 0.02 5.26
CA MET A 82 -4.52 0.43 4.34
C MET A 82 -5.47 1.47 4.94
N GLN A 83 -5.59 1.53 6.26
CA GLN A 83 -6.33 2.57 6.99
C GLN A 83 -5.57 3.89 7.16
N LEU A 84 -4.28 3.96 6.79
CA LEU A 84 -3.51 5.20 6.77
C LEU A 84 -3.78 5.97 5.48
N ASP A 85 -3.73 7.30 5.56
CA ASP A 85 -3.59 8.12 4.36
C ASP A 85 -2.26 7.84 3.66
N THR A 86 -2.18 8.18 2.37
CA THR A 86 -1.03 7.86 1.52
C THR A 86 0.29 8.40 2.09
N ASN A 87 0.31 9.61 2.64
CA ASN A 87 1.55 10.20 3.15
C ASN A 87 2.02 9.48 4.42
N THR A 88 1.11 9.25 5.36
CA THR A 88 1.42 8.50 6.59
C THR A 88 1.88 7.08 6.29
N ARG A 89 1.27 6.42 5.29
CA ARG A 89 1.68 5.09 4.81
C ARG A 89 3.10 5.08 4.27
N GLU A 90 3.47 6.03 3.43
CA GLU A 90 4.83 6.18 2.89
C GLU A 90 5.85 6.42 4.02
N VAL A 91 5.52 7.30 4.97
CA VAL A 91 6.38 7.55 6.14
C VAL A 91 6.57 6.29 6.97
N VAL A 92 5.49 5.53 7.24
CA VAL A 92 5.56 4.27 7.98
C VAL A 92 6.47 3.27 7.27
N MET A 93 6.23 3.04 5.98
CA MET A 93 6.97 2.07 5.17
C MET A 93 8.45 2.43 5.04
N GLY A 94 8.78 3.72 4.93
CA GLY A 94 10.18 4.19 4.84
C GLY A 94 10.92 4.25 6.18
N SER A 95 10.21 4.37 7.30
CA SER A 95 10.83 4.64 8.61
C SER A 95 10.84 3.44 9.55
N PHE A 96 10.00 2.44 9.33
CA PHE A 96 9.96 1.26 10.19
C PHE A 96 11.14 0.32 9.88
N GLN A 97 12.07 0.23 10.83
CA GLN A 97 13.28 -0.59 10.72
C GLN A 97 13.42 -1.45 11.99
N PRO A 98 12.76 -2.63 12.04
CA PRO A 98 12.82 -3.51 13.21
C PRO A 98 14.24 -4.06 13.38
N LYS A 99 14.70 -4.21 14.63
CA LYS A 99 16.01 -4.80 14.90
C LYS A 99 16.00 -6.30 14.57
N PRO A 100 17.11 -6.86 14.07
CA PRO A 100 17.25 -8.31 13.93
C PRO A 100 16.94 -9.03 15.25
N GLY A 101 16.22 -10.14 15.18
CA GLY A 101 15.81 -10.92 16.36
C GLY A 101 14.62 -10.34 17.14
N THR A 102 13.89 -9.37 16.59
CA THR A 102 12.62 -8.89 17.17
C THR A 102 11.61 -10.05 17.29
N LYS A 103 11.14 -10.33 18.51
CA LYS A 103 10.26 -11.48 18.79
C LYS A 103 8.92 -11.45 18.05
N SER A 104 8.34 -10.26 17.85
CA SER A 104 7.09 -10.08 17.11
C SER A 104 7.15 -8.75 16.36
N VAL A 105 7.45 -8.85 15.07
CA VAL A 105 7.58 -7.68 14.18
C VAL A 105 6.21 -7.01 14.01
N SER A 106 5.14 -7.79 13.86
CA SER A 106 3.76 -7.28 13.77
C SER A 106 3.35 -6.41 14.95
N ASN A 107 3.58 -6.86 16.19
CA ASN A 107 3.21 -6.08 17.37
C ASN A 107 4.01 -4.76 17.47
N LEU A 108 5.29 -4.81 17.10
CA LEU A 108 6.14 -3.62 17.05
C LEU A 108 5.64 -2.64 15.99
N PHE A 109 5.28 -3.15 14.81
CA PHE A 109 4.74 -2.38 13.70
C PHE A 109 3.43 -1.69 14.06
N MET A 110 2.47 -2.42 14.64
CA MET A 110 1.20 -1.85 15.09
C MET A 110 1.39 -0.73 16.13
N GLY A 111 2.36 -0.90 17.03
CA GLY A 111 2.77 0.15 17.98
C GLY A 111 3.36 1.38 17.29
N PHE A 112 4.18 1.16 16.26
CA PHE A 112 4.79 2.22 15.46
C PHE A 112 3.75 3.04 14.68
N CYS A 113 2.79 2.39 14.02
CA CYS A 113 1.69 3.07 13.33
C CYS A 113 0.89 3.98 14.28
N ARG A 114 0.60 3.52 15.51
CA ARG A 114 -0.07 4.34 16.53
C ARG A 114 0.77 5.56 16.92
N SER A 115 2.07 5.36 17.16
CA SER A 115 2.98 6.46 17.52
C SER A 115 3.10 7.55 16.44
N ILE A 116 2.97 7.19 15.16
CA ILE A 116 2.98 8.18 14.07
C ILE A 116 1.66 8.95 14.03
N LYS A 117 0.51 8.26 14.16
CA LYS A 117 -0.81 8.90 14.22
C LYS A 117 -0.94 9.92 15.37
N GLU A 118 -0.27 9.66 16.50
CA GLU A 118 -0.34 10.50 17.71
C GLU A 118 0.67 11.68 17.74
N GLY A 119 1.44 11.91 16.66
CA GLY A 119 2.26 13.12 16.52
C GLY A 119 3.71 13.04 16.99
N GLY A 120 4.38 11.89 16.81
CA GLY A 120 5.85 11.87 16.66
C GLY A 120 6.71 12.27 17.86
N LYS A 121 6.19 12.26 19.10
CA LYS A 121 7.02 12.32 20.33
C LYS A 121 7.15 10.94 20.96
N GLY A 122 7.85 10.03 20.28
CA GLY A 122 8.12 8.69 20.79
C GLY A 122 9.59 8.31 20.60
N LYS A 123 10.45 8.64 21.57
CA LYS A 123 11.74 7.95 21.75
C LYS A 123 11.44 6.49 22.08
N GLY A 124 11.30 5.64 21.06
CA GLY A 124 11.03 4.21 21.21
C GLY A 124 12.26 3.46 21.74
N LYS A 125 12.43 3.42 23.07
CA LYS A 125 13.02 2.24 23.72
C LYS A 125 11.87 1.24 23.90
N PRO A 126 11.90 0.06 23.26
CA PRO A 126 10.99 -1.01 23.66
C PRO A 126 11.46 -1.52 25.03
N GLY A 127 10.69 -1.17 26.07
CA GLY A 127 10.87 -1.70 27.41
C GLY A 127 10.52 -3.19 27.44
N GLY A 128 11.53 -4.04 27.29
CA GLY A 128 11.45 -5.43 27.70
C GLY A 128 11.58 -5.51 29.23
N LYS A 129 10.47 -5.46 29.95
CA LYS A 129 10.43 -5.82 31.38
C LYS A 129 10.01 -7.28 31.48
N GLY A 130 10.98 -8.18 31.29
CA GLY A 130 10.85 -9.60 31.62
C GLY A 130 11.33 -9.81 33.04
N SER A 131 10.40 -10.04 33.96
CA SER A 131 10.65 -10.33 35.37
C SER A 131 11.21 -11.75 35.52
N SER A 132 12.45 -11.89 35.96
CA SER A 132 12.95 -13.13 36.58
C SER A 132 12.76 -13.00 38.09
N LYS A 133 11.75 -13.67 38.65
CA LYS A 133 11.63 -13.84 40.10
C LYS A 133 12.18 -15.24 40.44
N ALA A 134 13.26 -15.24 41.20
CA ALA A 134 13.81 -16.42 41.85
C ALA A 134 12.83 -16.95 42.91
N GLY A 135 12.73 -18.27 42.97
CA GLY A 135 12.15 -19.05 44.06
C GLY A 135 12.98 -20.32 44.18
#